data_AF-A0A951E4I2-F1
#
_entry.id   AF-A0A951E4I2-F1
#
_cell.length_a   1.000
_cell.length_b   1.000
_cell.length_c   1.000
_cell.angle_alpha   90.00
_cell.angle_beta   90.00
_cell.angle_gamma   90.00
#
_symmetry.space_group_name_H-M   'P 1'
#
loop_
_entity.id
_entity.type
_entity.pdbx_description
1 polymer ?
#
loop_
_entity_poly.entity_id
_entity_poly.type
_entity_poly.pdbx_seq_one_letter_code
_entity_poly.pdbx_strand_id
1 'polypeptide(L)' 'SLLTNFHLPQSTLLMLVSAFAGREFILEAYREAVKERYRFFSYGDCMLIR' A
#
# COMPACT_ATOMS: atom_id res chain seq x y z
N SER A 1 0.03 6.11 -12.75
CA SER A 1 -1.15 5.48 -12.14
C SER A 1 -1.01 3.98 -11.99
N LEU A 2 -1.04 3.47 -10.75
CA LEU A 2 -1.00 2.06 -10.33
C LEU A 2 -2.16 1.77 -9.37
N LEU A 3 -2.96 0.74 -9.64
CA LEU A 3 -3.98 0.23 -8.71
C LEU A 3 -3.47 -1.08 -8.10
N THR A 4 -3.43 -1.17 -6.77
CA THR A 4 -2.93 -2.35 -6.04
C THR A 4 -3.69 -2.54 -4.73
N ASN A 5 -3.65 -3.73 -4.15
CA ASN A 5 -4.29 -4.00 -2.86
C ASN A 5 -3.35 -3.58 -1.70
N PHE A 6 -3.89 -3.45 -0.48
CA PHE A 6 -3.04 -3.31 0.70
C PHE A 6 -2.42 -4.66 1.09
N HIS A 7 -1.11 -4.80 0.85
CA HIS A 7 -0.27 -5.97 1.13
C HIS A 7 0.55 -5.80 2.41
N LEU A 8 0.79 -6.89 3.16
CA LEU A 8 1.61 -6.81 4.38
C LEU A 8 3.01 -6.22 4.11
N PRO A 9 3.55 -5.43 5.06
CA PRO A 9 4.91 -4.90 4.97
C PRO A 9 5.88 -6.08 5.03
N GLN A 10 6.70 -6.25 3.97
CA GLN A 10 7.71 -7.29 3.68
C GLN A 10 7.47 -8.07 2.37
N SER A 11 6.43 -7.76 1.60
CA SER A 11 6.28 -8.32 0.25
C SER A 11 7.22 -7.63 -0.77
N THR A 12 7.69 -8.37 -1.78
CA THR A 12 8.42 -7.80 -2.94
C THR A 12 7.62 -6.72 -3.66
N LEU A 13 6.29 -6.78 -3.57
CA LEU A 13 5.37 -5.75 -4.04
C LEU A 13 5.58 -4.41 -3.33
N LEU A 14 5.84 -4.41 -2.02
CA LEU A 14 6.16 -3.19 -1.28
C LEU A 14 7.45 -2.53 -1.82
N MET A 15 8.42 -3.35 -2.26
CA MET A 15 9.67 -2.87 -2.85
C MET A 15 9.45 -2.24 -4.23
N LEU A 16 8.60 -2.84 -5.07
CA LEU A 16 8.22 -2.30 -6.38
C LEU A 16 7.41 -1.00 -6.26
N VAL A 17 6.46 -0.97 -5.32
CA VAL A 17 5.64 0.23 -5.06
C VAL A 17 6.49 1.34 -4.43
N SER A 18 7.47 1.01 -3.59
CA SER A 18 8.44 1.98 -3.04
C SER A 18 9.34 2.58 -4.12
N ALA A 19 9.73 1.80 -5.14
CA ALA A 19 10.49 2.30 -6.27
C ALA A 19 9.67 3.22 -7.19
N PHE A 20 8.34 3.05 -7.22
CA PHE A 20 7.44 3.81 -8.08
C PHE A 20 6.93 5.12 -7.44
N ALA A 21 6.66 5.13 -6.13
CA ALA A 21 6.00 6.24 -5.44
C ALA A 21 6.81 6.84 -4.26
N GLY A 22 8.00 6.31 -3.99
CA GLY A 22 8.80 6.70 -2.82
C GLY A 22 8.37 5.93 -1.57
N ARG A 23 9.35 5.35 -0.88
CA ARG A 23 9.12 4.50 0.31
C ARG A 23 8.38 5.21 1.44
N GLU A 24 8.70 6.48 1.71
CA GLU A 24 8.12 7.24 2.82
C GLU A 24 6.62 7.49 2.61
N PHE A 25 6.25 7.90 1.40
CA PHE A 25 4.85 8.11 1.00
C PHE A 25 4.00 6.84 1.17
N ILE A 26 4.54 5.69 0.77
CA ILE A 26 3.86 4.41 0.92
C ILE A 26 3.72 4.03 2.39
N LEU A 27 4.76 4.21 3.20
CA LEU A 27 4.68 3.90 4.63
C LEU A 27 3.67 4.79 5.36
N GLU A 28 3.57 6.06 4.98
CA GLU A 28 2.57 6.97 5.54
C GLU A 28 1.15 6.56 5.13
N ALA A 29 0.92 6.24 3.85
CA ALA A 29 -0.37 5.73 3.38
C ALA A 29 -0.79 4.44 4.09
N TYR A 30 0.15 3.53 4.37
CA TYR A 30 -0.11 2.32 5.15
C TYR A 30 -0.49 2.62 6.59
N ARG A 31 0.18 3.59 7.24
CA ARG A 31 -0.17 3.99 8.62
C ARG A 31 -1.59 4.54 8.68
N GLU A 32 -1.97 5.38 7.71
CA GLU A 32 -3.33 5.92 7.67
C GLU A 32 -4.35 4.82 7.39
N ALA A 33 -4.06 3.89 6.46
CA ALA A 33 -4.93 2.75 6.19
C ALA A 33 -5.15 1.85 7.42
N VAL A 34 -4.12 1.65 8.25
CA VAL A 34 -4.26 0.92 9.53
C VAL A 34 -5.12 1.70 10.52
N LYS A 35 -4.88 3.01 10.65
CA LYS A 35 -5.64 3.90 11.55
C LYS A 35 -7.13 3.93 11.20
N GLU A 36 -7.44 4.00 9.91
CA GLU A 36 -8.81 3.99 9.37
C GLU A 36 -9.40 2.58 9.24
N ARG A 37 -8.68 1.54 9.69
CA ARG A 37 -9.11 0.14 9.71
C ARG A 37 -9.51 -0.42 8.33
N TYR A 38 -8.76 -0.04 7.30
CA TYR A 38 -8.89 -0.64 5.97
C TYR A 38 -8.67 -2.15 6.05
N ARG A 39 -9.35 -2.89 5.19
CA ARG A 39 -9.17 -4.33 5.07
C ARG A 39 -7.96 -4.59 4.19
N PHE A 40 -7.00 -5.35 4.71
CA PHE A 40 -5.81 -5.76 3.97
C PHE A 40 -6.09 -7.07 3.21
N PHE A 41 -5.15 -7.51 2.34
CA PHE A 41 -5.19 -8.75 1.53
C PHE A 41 -6.03 -8.73 0.24
N SER A 42 -6.08 -9.90 -0.42
CA SER A 42 -6.68 -10.17 -1.73
C SER A 42 -8.15 -9.76 -1.87
N TYR A 43 -8.90 -9.72 -0.76
CA TYR A 43 -10.31 -9.31 -0.72
C TYR A 43 -10.53 -8.04 0.11
N GLY A 44 -9.43 -7.35 0.41
CA GLY A 44 -9.43 -6.10 1.15
C GLY A 44 -9.74 -4.91 0.26
N ASP A 45 -9.45 -3.74 0.78
CA ASP A 45 -9.58 -2.47 0.08
C ASP A 45 -8.34 -2.22 -0.80
N CYS A 46 -8.49 -1.34 -1.79
CA CYS A 46 -7.46 -1.07 -2.80
C CYS A 46 -6.85 0.32 -2.60
N MET A 47 -5.59 0.44 -3.00
CA MET A 47 -4.82 1.68 -3.08
C MET A 47 -4.62 2.07 -4.55
N LEU A 48 -5.00 3.30 -4.90
CA LEU A 48 -4.72 3.91 -6.20
C LEU A 48 -3.63 4.96 -6.04
N ILE A 49 -2.50 4.75 -6.71
CA ILE A 49 -1.38 5.70 -6.80
C ILE A 49 -1.49 6.35 -8.19
N ARG A 50 -1.50 7.67 -8.31
CA ARG A 50 -1.53 8.36 -9.62
C ARG A 50 -0.17 8.85 -10.01
#